data_AF-F8D6P1-F1
#
_entry.id   AF-F8D6P1-F1
#
_cell.length_a   1.000
_cell.length_b   1.000
_cell.length_c   1.000
_cell.angle_alpha   90.00
_cell.angle_beta   90.00
_cell.angle_gamma   90.00
#
_symmetry.space_group_name_H-M   'P 1'
#
loop_
_entity.id
_entity.type
_entity.pdbx_description
1 polymer ?
#
loop_
_entity_poly.entity_id
_entity_poly.type
_entity_poly.pdbx_seq_one_letter_code
_entity_poly.pdbx_strand_id
1 'polypeptide(L)'
;MTDTDTVTVRYTCPHCGAVVSLERPPDLADRSVTKVRQPGWEYAAPDDPDRESADGIEFLCGEDGPVTDLEGEPVEGCGRPFYLNFVRYEQGVELEPDPPTYGGPRFDFNA
;
A
#
# COMPACT_ATOMS: atom_id res chain seq x y z
N MET A 1 26.03 8.04 -0.27
CA MET A 1 25.53 6.75 0.23
C MET A 1 25.05 6.02 -1.00
N THR A 2 25.74 4.95 -1.39
CA THR A 2 25.40 4.17 -2.58
C THR A 2 24.06 3.49 -2.35
N ASP A 3 23.11 3.96 -3.11
CA ASP A 3 21.75 3.50 -3.38
C ASP A 3 21.80 2.12 -4.06
N THR A 4 21.63 1.01 -3.32
CA THR A 4 21.32 -0.32 -3.90
C THR A 4 20.85 -1.39 -2.88
N ASP A 5 20.24 -1.03 -1.77
CA ASP A 5 19.53 -2.03 -0.95
C ASP A 5 18.03 -1.79 -1.17
N THR A 6 17.47 -2.44 -2.18
CA THR A 6 16.01 -2.56 -2.34
C THR A 6 15.56 -3.91 -1.83
N VAL A 7 14.40 -3.94 -1.20
CA VAL A 7 13.71 -5.16 -0.79
C VAL A 7 12.41 -5.29 -1.58
N THR A 8 12.03 -6.52 -1.91
CA THR A 8 10.73 -6.79 -2.50
C THR A 8 9.67 -6.81 -1.41
N VAL A 9 8.75 -5.86 -1.47
CA VAL A 9 7.60 -5.77 -0.56
C VAL A 9 6.35 -6.25 -1.28
N ARG A 10 5.48 -6.96 -0.56
CA ARG A 10 4.23 -7.52 -1.10
C ARG A 10 3.02 -6.80 -0.51
N TYR A 11 2.13 -6.34 -1.36
CA TYR A 11 0.88 -5.68 -0.98
C TYR A 11 -0.32 -6.44 -1.50
N THR A 12 -1.29 -6.70 -0.63
CA THR A 12 -2.51 -7.44 -0.99
C THR A 12 -3.62 -6.47 -1.42
N CYS A 13 -4.16 -6.68 -2.62
CA CYS A 13 -5.33 -5.97 -3.10
C CYS A 13 -6.54 -6.26 -2.19
N PRO A 14 -7.12 -5.23 -1.54
CA PRO A 14 -8.23 -5.42 -0.60
C PRO A 14 -9.55 -5.78 -1.30
N HIS A 15 -9.61 -5.74 -2.63
CA HIS A 15 -10.81 -6.09 -3.41
C HIS A 15 -10.89 -7.56 -3.78
N CYS A 16 -9.76 -8.18 -4.16
CA CYS A 16 -9.74 -9.54 -4.70
C CYS A 16 -8.70 -10.47 -4.05
N GLY A 17 -7.81 -9.96 -3.20
CA GLY A 17 -6.78 -10.76 -2.53
C GLY A 17 -5.51 -10.99 -3.36
N ALA A 18 -5.46 -10.53 -4.61
CA ALA A 18 -4.23 -10.61 -5.42
C ALA A 18 -3.10 -9.79 -4.80
N VAL A 19 -1.86 -10.22 -5.02
CA VAL A 19 -0.64 -9.68 -4.42
C VAL A 19 0.20 -8.98 -5.48
N VAL A 20 0.45 -7.69 -5.27
CA VAL A 20 1.42 -6.89 -6.02
C VAL A 20 2.77 -6.97 -5.30
N SER A 21 3.85 -7.13 -6.06
CA SER A 21 5.23 -7.06 -5.54
C SER A 21 5.90 -5.79 -6.06
N LEU A 22 6.59 -5.06 -5.18
CA LEU A 22 7.27 -3.81 -5.53
C LEU A 22 8.66 -3.76 -4.88
N GLU A 23 9.66 -3.29 -5.63
CA GLU A 23 11.00 -3.05 -5.11
C GLU A 23 11.10 -1.67 -4.48
N ARG A 24 11.50 -1.62 -3.20
CA ARG A 24 11.52 -0.39 -2.40
C ARG A 24 12.71 -0.35 -1.44
N PRO A 25 13.10 0.84 -0.96
CA PRO A 25 14.08 0.96 0.13
C PRO A 25 13.60 0.23 1.41
N PRO A 26 14.51 -0.24 2.27
CA PRO A 26 14.17 -0.92 3.52
C PRO A 26 13.63 0.01 4.61
N ASP A 27 13.70 1.34 4.41
CA ASP A 27 13.06 2.33 5.27
C ASP A 27 11.55 2.37 4.95
N LEU A 28 10.83 1.36 5.45
CA LEU A 28 9.43 1.14 5.12
C LEU A 28 8.55 2.15 5.88
N ALA A 29 8.12 3.22 5.21
CA ALA A 29 7.13 4.16 5.73
C ALA A 29 5.68 3.65 5.59
N ASP A 30 5.46 2.35 5.45
CA ASP A 30 4.13 1.79 5.14
C ASP A 30 3.20 1.80 6.34
N ARG A 31 2.04 2.44 6.19
CA ARG A 31 1.01 2.48 7.23
C ARG A 31 -0.08 1.44 7.01
N SER A 32 -0.71 1.47 5.83
CA SER A 32 -1.92 0.67 5.57
C SER A 32 -2.26 0.58 4.09
N VAL A 33 -2.96 -0.50 3.71
CA VAL A 33 -3.54 -0.65 2.37
C VAL A 33 -5.05 -0.43 2.44
N THR A 34 -5.60 0.35 1.52
CA THR A 34 -7.01 0.78 1.54
C THR A 34 -7.67 0.72 0.17
N LYS A 35 -9.01 0.64 0.18
CA LYS A 35 -9.85 0.64 -1.03
C LYS A 35 -10.15 2.04 -1.58
N VAL A 36 -9.96 3.06 -0.76
CA VAL A 36 -10.33 4.44 -1.06
C VAL A 36 -9.15 5.34 -0.72
N ARG A 37 -8.98 6.39 -1.53
CA ARG A 37 -7.96 7.42 -1.29
C ARG A 37 -8.23 8.17 0.01
N GLN A 38 -7.16 8.55 0.68
CA GLN A 38 -7.23 9.46 1.82
C GLN A 38 -7.45 10.89 1.32
N PRO A 39 -8.38 11.67 1.91
CA PRO A 39 -8.58 13.06 1.56
C PRO A 39 -7.32 13.90 1.79
N GLY A 40 -6.91 14.66 0.77
CA GLY A 40 -5.75 15.55 0.88
C GLY A 40 -4.38 14.86 0.82
N TRP A 41 -4.33 13.57 0.46
CA TRP A 41 -3.10 12.83 0.22
C TRP A 41 -2.76 12.81 -1.27
N GLU A 42 -1.47 12.90 -1.56
CA GLU A 42 -0.90 12.76 -2.91
C GLU A 42 -0.37 11.34 -3.11
N TYR A 43 -0.82 10.67 -4.17
CA TYR A 43 -0.43 9.30 -4.50
C TYR A 43 0.37 9.30 -5.79
N ALA A 44 1.46 8.53 -5.81
CA ALA A 44 2.25 8.27 -7.01
C ALA A 44 1.89 6.90 -7.62
N ALA A 45 2.24 6.72 -8.89
CA ALA A 45 2.17 5.43 -9.56
C ALA A 45 3.32 4.50 -9.11
N PRO A 46 3.19 3.17 -9.21
CA PRO A 46 4.23 2.25 -8.78
C PRO A 46 5.52 2.34 -9.61
N ASP A 47 5.45 2.79 -10.86
CA ASP A 47 6.58 3.01 -11.75
C ASP A 47 7.18 4.43 -11.64
N ASP A 48 6.56 5.32 -10.86
CA ASP A 48 7.06 6.68 -10.64
C ASP A 48 8.40 6.64 -9.87
N PRO A 49 9.48 7.29 -10.37
CA PRO A 49 10.77 7.34 -9.69
C PRO A 49 10.72 8.14 -8.37
N ASP A 50 9.79 9.08 -8.23
CA ASP A 50 9.66 9.94 -7.06
C ASP A 50 8.57 9.44 -6.08
N ARG A 51 8.05 8.22 -6.29
CA ARG A 51 6.95 7.64 -5.49
C ARG A 51 7.19 7.62 -3.99
N GLU A 52 8.44 7.50 -3.57
CA GLU A 52 8.82 7.46 -2.16
C GLU A 52 8.68 8.83 -1.47
N SER A 53 8.53 9.91 -2.24
CA SER A 53 8.29 11.27 -1.72
C SER A 53 6.81 11.63 -1.62
N ALA A 54 5.91 10.79 -2.14
CA ALA A 54 4.47 10.99 -2.07
C ALA A 54 3.90 10.59 -0.69
N ASP A 55 2.61 10.84 -0.45
CA ASP A 55 1.92 10.35 0.76
C ASP A 55 1.55 8.85 0.64
N GLY A 56 1.67 8.27 -0.55
CA GLY A 56 1.36 6.88 -0.80
C GLY A 56 1.49 6.47 -2.27
N ILE A 57 1.12 5.23 -2.57
CA ILE A 57 1.13 4.65 -3.91
C ILE A 57 -0.29 4.22 -4.28
N GLU A 58 -0.77 4.63 -5.46
CA GLU A 58 -2.00 4.13 -6.08
C GLU A 58 -1.66 2.94 -6.99
N PHE A 59 -2.39 1.84 -6.84
CA PHE A 59 -2.25 0.64 -7.66
C PHE A 59 -3.55 0.32 -8.39
N LEU A 60 -3.49 0.10 -9.69
CA LEU A 60 -4.51 -0.57 -10.50
C LEU A 60 -4.21 -2.06 -10.60
N CYS A 61 -4.96 -2.86 -9.84
CA CYS A 61 -4.71 -4.29 -9.67
C CYS A 61 -4.72 -5.06 -11.00
N GLY A 62 -3.54 -5.51 -11.44
CA GLY A 62 -3.35 -6.28 -12.69
C GLY A 62 -3.08 -5.43 -13.93
N GLU A 63 -3.24 -4.10 -13.85
CA GLU A 63 -2.94 -3.19 -14.97
C GLU A 63 -1.55 -2.57 -14.84
N ASP A 64 -1.14 -2.22 -13.61
CA ASP A 64 0.19 -1.64 -13.35
C ASP A 64 1.32 -2.68 -13.38
N GLY A 65 0.98 -3.97 -13.44
CA GLY A 65 1.95 -5.05 -13.45
C GLY A 65 1.34 -6.41 -13.13
N PRO A 66 2.13 -7.48 -13.24
CA PRO A 66 1.69 -8.83 -12.92
C PRO A 66 1.35 -8.93 -11.43
N VAL A 67 0.28 -9.66 -11.12
CA VAL A 67 -0.12 -9.97 -9.75
C VAL A 67 -0.09 -11.47 -9.52
N THR A 68 0.09 -11.84 -8.26
CA THR A 68 0.17 -13.25 -7.82
C THR A 68 -0.87 -13.54 -6.76
N ASP A 69 -1.10 -14.80 -6.44
CA ASP A 69 -1.76 -15.18 -5.19
C ASP A 69 -0.77 -15.14 -4.00
N LEU A 70 -1.21 -15.62 -2.83
CA LEU A 70 -0.36 -15.68 -1.63
C LEU A 70 0.78 -16.71 -1.76
N GLU A 71 0.65 -17.69 -2.63
CA GLU A 71 1.65 -18.73 -2.89
C GLU A 71 2.68 -18.29 -3.94
N GLY A 72 2.39 -17.20 -4.65
CA GLY A 72 3.27 -16.62 -5.67
C GLY A 72 2.92 -17.04 -7.09
N GLU A 73 1.80 -17.74 -7.30
CA GLU A 73 1.34 -18.13 -8.62
C GLU A 73 0.67 -16.96 -9.34
N PRO A 74 0.90 -16.77 -10.65
CA PRO A 74 0.32 -15.67 -11.40
C PRO A 74 -1.21 -15.79 -11.48
N VAL A 75 -1.90 -14.68 -11.19
CA VAL A 75 -3.37 -14.59 -11.25
C VAL A 75 -3.82 -13.33 -12.00
N GLU A 76 -5.06 -13.30 -12.44
CA GLU A 76 -5.65 -12.12 -13.05
C GLU A 76 -6.04 -11.09 -11.97
N GLY A 77 -5.66 -9.83 -12.18
CA GLY A 77 -6.07 -8.73 -11.31
C GLY A 77 -7.52 -8.30 -11.54
N CYS A 78 -8.09 -7.57 -10.59
CA CYS A 78 -9.49 -7.13 -10.66
C CYS A 78 -9.71 -5.78 -11.37
N GLY A 79 -8.65 -5.10 -11.83
CA GLY A 79 -8.72 -3.80 -12.52
C GLY A 79 -9.22 -2.65 -11.66
N ARG A 80 -9.22 -2.82 -10.33
CA ARG A 80 -9.70 -1.79 -9.39
C ARG A 80 -8.53 -1.08 -8.70
N PRO A 81 -8.66 0.24 -8.46
CA PRO A 81 -7.66 0.97 -7.70
C PRO A 81 -7.67 0.54 -6.22
N PHE A 82 -6.49 0.50 -5.64
CA PHE A 82 -6.27 0.43 -4.21
C PHE A 82 -5.01 1.21 -3.83
N TYR A 83 -4.91 1.59 -2.56
CA TYR A 83 -3.99 2.64 -2.12
C TYR A 83 -3.14 2.13 -0.97
N LEU A 84 -1.82 2.17 -1.15
CA LEU A 84 -0.86 2.08 -0.05
C LEU A 84 -0.66 3.48 0.53
N ASN A 85 -0.92 3.61 1.82
CA ASN A 85 -0.76 4.86 2.57
C ASN A 85 0.55 4.80 3.34
N PHE A 86 1.37 5.83 3.23
CA PHE A 86 2.54 5.98 4.08
C PHE A 86 2.20 6.59 5.44
N VAL A 87 3.15 6.53 6.37
CA VAL A 87 3.06 7.23 7.65
C VAL A 87 3.32 8.72 7.40
N ARG A 88 2.32 9.56 7.66
CA ARG A 88 2.45 11.02 7.57
C ARG A 88 2.59 11.63 8.96
N TYR A 89 3.52 12.58 9.10
CA TYR A 89 3.69 13.38 10.30
C TYR A 89 3.40 14.85 10.00
N GLU A 90 2.57 15.50 10.81
CA GLU A 90 2.41 16.96 10.81
C GLU A 90 2.84 17.52 12.15
N GLN A 91 3.79 18.47 12.15
CA GLN A 91 4.33 19.09 13.37
C GLN A 91 4.86 18.09 14.41
N GLY A 92 5.34 16.91 13.98
CA GLY A 92 5.84 15.85 14.86
C GLY A 92 4.74 14.94 15.44
N VAL A 93 3.48 15.13 15.04
CA VAL A 93 2.36 14.25 15.38
C VAL A 93 2.03 13.39 14.17
N GLU A 94 1.97 12.08 14.36
CA GLU A 94 1.51 11.14 13.34
C GLU A 94 0.02 11.41 13.05
N LEU A 95 -0.33 11.62 11.78
CA LEU A 95 -1.72 11.83 11.38
C LEU A 95 -2.45 10.50 11.27
N GLU A 96 -3.64 10.47 11.86
CA GLU A 96 -4.60 9.39 11.61
C GLU A 96 -5.26 9.59 10.23
N PRO A 97 -5.34 8.53 9.40
CA PRO A 97 -6.09 8.56 8.14
C PRO A 97 -7.59 8.73 8.39
N ASP A 98 -8.30 9.40 7.49
CA ASP A 98 -9.76 9.56 7.50
C ASP A 98 -10.37 8.96 6.21
N PRO A 99 -11.14 7.86 6.30
CA PRO A 99 -11.53 7.15 7.51
C PRO A 99 -10.37 6.35 8.12
N PRO A 100 -10.40 6.09 9.45
CA PRO A 100 -9.36 5.33 10.13
C PRO A 100 -9.22 3.94 9.50
N THR A 101 -7.99 3.59 9.16
CA THR A 101 -7.66 2.30 8.51
C THR A 101 -7.67 1.13 9.48
N TYR A 102 -7.55 1.42 10.77
CA TYR A 102 -7.79 0.49 11.85
C TYR A 102 -9.11 0.86 12.55
N GLY A 103 -10.21 0.27 12.12
CA GLY A 103 -11.37 0.17 13.01
C GLY A 103 -10.91 -0.64 14.21
N GLY A 104 -10.87 -0.02 15.39
CA GLY A 104 -10.32 -0.58 16.63
C GLY A 104 -10.68 -2.05 16.84
N PRO A 105 -9.85 -2.79 17.60
CA PRO A 105 -9.89 -4.24 17.60
C PRO A 105 -11.30 -4.73 17.96
N ARG A 106 -11.98 -5.39 17.01
CA ARG A 106 -13.21 -6.14 17.28
C ARG A 106 -12.81 -7.45 17.94
N PHE A 107 -12.53 -7.38 19.23
CA PHE A 107 -12.41 -8.55 20.08
C PHE A 107 -13.82 -9.09 20.36
N ASP A 108 -14.41 -9.78 19.39
CA ASP A 108 -15.62 -10.57 19.60
C ASP A 108 -15.23 -11.95 20.16
N PHE A 109 -14.77 -11.98 21.42
CA PHE A 109 -14.63 -13.23 22.16
C PHE A 109 -16.01 -13.69 22.63
N ASN A 110 -16.79 -14.30 21.75
CA ASN A 110 -17.93 -15.10 22.19
C ASN A 110 -17.42 -16.49 22.62
N ALA A 111 -17.51 -16.74 23.92
CA ALA A 111 -17.25 -18.00 24.60
C ALA A 111 -18.42 -18.99 24.45
#